data_AF-A0A160VAY9-F1
#
_entry.id   AF-A0A160VAY9-F1
#
_cell.length_a   1.000
_cell.length_b   1.000
_cell.length_c   1.000
_cell.angle_alpha   90.00
_cell.angle_beta   90.00
_cell.angle_gamma   90.00
#
_symmetry.space_group_name_H-M   'P 1'
#
loop_
_entity.id
_entity.type
_entity.pdbx_description
1 polymer ?
#
loop_
_entity_poly.entity_id
_entity_poly.type
_entity_poly.pdbx_seq_one_letter_code
_entity_poly.pdbx_strand_id
1 'polypeptide(L)'
;MATRANNVGSLEFVLVYDSAKLELEQVERGLLSGDALIDFSTPSPGRLWTGIIDLSGIDGSGPVAVVRFKIRDNVGGNMPFTLENVAAFDANTLVDIITGTTPGEFAVSGVAPLSPIVTFQ
;
A
#
# COMPACT_ATOMS: atom_id res chain seq x y z
N MET A 1 12.18 13.69 4.20
CA MET A 1 10.83 14.28 4.02
C MET A 1 10.08 13.35 3.09
N ALA A 2 8.81 13.03 3.38
CA ALA A 2 8.02 12.21 2.46
C ALA A 2 7.72 13.02 1.20
N THR A 3 8.19 12.54 0.05
CA THR A 3 7.94 13.20 -1.23
C THR A 3 6.63 12.69 -1.82
N ARG A 4 5.76 13.64 -2.19
CA ARG A 4 4.43 13.43 -2.75
C ARG A 4 4.49 12.82 -4.15
N ALA A 5 3.42 12.17 -4.58
CA ALA A 5 3.29 11.71 -5.96
C ALA A 5 3.32 12.91 -6.91
N ASN A 6 4.01 12.75 -8.04
CA ASN A 6 4.04 13.69 -9.15
C ASN A 6 3.95 12.87 -10.43
N ASN A 7 2.83 12.98 -11.13
CA ASN A 7 2.56 12.33 -12.40
C ASN A 7 2.81 10.80 -12.40
N VAL A 8 2.49 10.10 -11.30
CA VAL A 8 2.67 8.64 -11.19
C VAL A 8 1.59 7.95 -12.03
N GLY A 9 1.99 7.30 -13.13
CA GLY A 9 1.07 6.61 -14.04
C GLY A 9 0.79 5.17 -13.67
N SER A 10 1.76 4.50 -13.05
CA SER A 10 1.53 3.21 -12.42
C SER A 10 2.31 3.08 -11.12
N LEU A 11 1.74 2.30 -10.20
CA LEU A 11 2.33 1.93 -8.94
C LEU A 11 1.99 0.46 -8.68
N GLU A 12 3.00 -0.35 -8.37
CA GLU A 12 2.80 -1.66 -7.79
C GLU A 12 3.57 -1.80 -6.49
N PHE A 13 3.06 -2.66 -5.60
CA PHE A 13 3.73 -3.05 -4.37
C PHE A 13 3.21 -4.39 -3.86
N VAL A 14 3.99 -5.01 -2.97
CA VAL A 14 3.53 -6.11 -2.13
C VAL A 14 3.49 -5.65 -0.68
N LEU A 15 2.29 -5.60 -0.10
CA LEU A 15 2.09 -5.45 1.34
C LEU A 15 2.32 -6.80 2.02
N VAL A 16 3.27 -6.82 2.95
CA VAL A 16 3.57 -7.99 3.79
C VAL A 16 3.01 -7.77 5.19
N TYR A 17 2.29 -8.77 5.69
CA TYR A 17 1.62 -8.76 6.98
C TYR A 17 1.65 -10.15 7.64
N ASP A 18 1.43 -10.21 8.96
CA ASP A 18 1.39 -11.48 9.69
C ASP A 18 0.04 -12.20 9.49
N SER A 19 -0.01 -13.19 8.60
CA SER A 19 -1.22 -13.96 8.32
C SER A 19 -1.67 -14.90 9.44
N ALA A 20 -0.80 -15.17 10.43
CA ALA A 20 -1.20 -15.92 11.62
C ALA A 20 -2.05 -15.05 12.56
N LYS A 21 -2.01 -13.72 12.40
CA LYS A 21 -2.75 -12.76 13.22
C LYS A 21 -3.83 -12.01 12.45
N LEU A 22 -3.64 -11.80 11.15
CA LEU A 22 -4.53 -11.01 10.31
C LEU A 22 -5.05 -11.83 9.14
N GLU A 23 -6.32 -11.61 8.82
CA GLU A 23 -7.00 -12.15 7.65
C GLU A 23 -7.43 -10.98 6.76
N LEU A 24 -7.03 -11.00 5.49
CA LEU A 24 -7.40 -9.94 4.55
C LEU A 24 -8.89 -10.03 4.26
N GLU A 25 -9.63 -8.95 4.49
CA GLU A 25 -11.07 -8.88 4.19
C GLU A 25 -11.34 -8.12 2.89
N GLN A 26 -10.66 -6.98 2.70
CA GLN A 26 -10.97 -6.08 1.60
C GLN A 26 -9.78 -5.20 1.23
N VAL A 27 -9.71 -4.87 -0.05
CA VAL A 27 -8.87 -3.79 -0.57
C VAL A 27 -9.80 -2.78 -1.24
N GLU A 28 -9.69 -1.54 -0.80
CA GLU A 28 -10.40 -0.40 -1.37
C GLU A 28 -9.39 0.55 -1.99
N ARG A 29 -9.84 1.26 -3.02
CA ARG A 29 -9.08 2.37 -3.60
C ARG A 29 -8.94 3.49 -2.57
N GLY A 30 -7.73 4.01 -2.43
CA GLY A 30 -7.48 5.18 -1.59
C GLY A 30 -7.85 6.48 -2.32
N LEU A 31 -8.11 7.54 -1.56
CA LEU A 31 -8.56 8.82 -2.10
C LEU A 31 -7.58 9.41 -3.13
N LEU A 32 -6.26 9.22 -2.95
CA LEU A 32 -5.25 9.73 -3.87
C LEU A 32 -5.29 9.01 -5.23
N SER A 33 -5.69 7.75 -5.25
CA SER A 33 -5.79 6.96 -6.48
C SER A 33 -7.06 7.24 -7.28
N GLY A 34 -7.86 8.26 -6.93
CA GLY A 34 -8.85 8.90 -7.80
C GLY A 34 -9.68 7.92 -8.64
N ASP A 35 -9.58 8.02 -9.96
CA ASP A 35 -10.24 7.13 -10.93
C ASP A 35 -9.31 6.03 -11.48
N ALA A 36 -8.15 5.84 -10.86
CA ALA A 36 -7.19 4.79 -11.23
C ALA A 36 -7.84 3.40 -11.20
N LEU A 37 -7.39 2.56 -12.13
CA LEU A 37 -7.65 1.13 -12.10
C LEU A 37 -6.80 0.52 -10.99
N ILE A 38 -7.43 -0.27 -10.12
CA ILE A 38 -6.76 -1.02 -9.06
C ILE A 38 -7.07 -2.50 -9.24
N ASP A 39 -6.04 -3.33 -9.18
CA ASP A 39 -6.15 -4.78 -9.13
C ASP A 39 -5.26 -5.33 -8.02
N PHE A 40 -5.63 -6.47 -7.46
CA PHE A 40 -4.91 -7.06 -6.34
C PHE A 40 -5.05 -8.57 -6.30
N SER A 41 -4.06 -9.23 -5.68
CA SER A 41 -4.09 -10.67 -5.44
C SER A 41 -3.30 -11.04 -4.19
N THR A 42 -3.56 -12.23 -3.65
CA THR A 42 -2.84 -12.79 -2.51
C THR A 42 -1.97 -13.97 -2.96
N PRO A 43 -0.74 -13.73 -3.46
CA PRO A 43 0.09 -14.79 -4.04
C PRO A 43 0.49 -15.87 -3.03
N SER A 44 0.53 -15.52 -1.75
CA SER A 44 0.72 -16.46 -0.64
C SER A 44 0.19 -15.85 0.67
N PRO A 45 -0.01 -16.65 1.74
CA PRO A 45 -0.42 -16.12 3.04
C PRO A 45 0.51 -15.00 3.52
N GLY A 46 -0.08 -13.89 3.96
CA GLY A 46 0.66 -12.75 4.51
C GLY A 46 1.21 -11.80 3.45
N ARG A 47 0.83 -12.00 2.18
CA ARG A 47 1.28 -11.16 1.06
C ARG A 47 0.07 -10.71 0.23
N LEU A 48 -0.05 -9.40 0.06
CA LEU A 48 -1.03 -8.76 -0.81
C LEU A 48 -0.27 -8.00 -1.90
N TRP A 49 -0.32 -8.48 -3.14
CA TRP A 49 0.12 -7.70 -4.29
C TRP A 49 -0.98 -6.74 -4.71
N THR A 50 -0.61 -5.51 -5.07
CA THR A 50 -1.54 -4.49 -5.56
C THR A 50 -0.90 -3.74 -6.71
N GLY A 51 -1.63 -3.63 -7.83
CA GLY A 51 -1.28 -2.80 -8.98
C GLY A 51 -2.30 -1.67 -9.13
N ILE A 52 -1.80 -0.46 -9.38
CA ILE A 52 -2.59 0.75 -9.57
C ILE A 52 -2.13 1.42 -10.86
N ILE A 53 -3.06 1.76 -11.76
CA ILE A 53 -2.77 2.38 -13.06
C ILE A 53 -3.69 3.58 -13.27
N ASP A 54 -3.11 4.74 -13.54
CA ASP A 54 -3.80 5.96 -13.90
C ASP A 54 -3.10 6.62 -15.10
N LEU A 55 -3.77 6.61 -16.27
CA LEU A 55 -3.21 7.20 -17.48
C LEU A 55 -3.16 8.74 -17.44
N SER A 56 -3.88 9.37 -16.51
CA SER A 56 -3.85 10.83 -16.30
C SER A 56 -2.80 11.27 -15.29
N GLY A 57 -2.16 10.32 -14.60
CA GLY A 57 -1.16 10.56 -13.55
C GLY A 57 -1.79 10.82 -12.18
N ILE A 58 -1.17 10.25 -11.15
CA ILE A 58 -1.51 10.47 -9.75
C ILE A 58 -0.60 11.57 -9.19
N ASP A 59 -1.21 12.63 -8.65
CA ASP A 59 -0.53 13.79 -8.06
C ASP A 59 -0.95 14.05 -6.61
N GLY A 60 0.02 14.37 -5.75
CA GLY A 60 -0.23 14.83 -4.38
C GLY A 60 0.04 13.78 -3.30
N SER A 61 -0.68 13.89 -2.18
CA SER A 61 -0.43 13.08 -0.98
C SER A 61 -1.74 12.55 -0.41
N GLY A 62 -1.72 11.31 0.06
CA GLY A 62 -2.89 10.64 0.59
C GLY A 62 -2.78 9.12 0.43
N PRO A 63 -3.80 8.38 0.88
CA PRO A 63 -3.84 6.94 0.71
C PRO A 63 -4.04 6.59 -0.77
N VAL A 64 -3.19 5.69 -1.29
CA VAL A 64 -3.35 5.08 -2.62
C VAL A 64 -4.23 3.82 -2.57
N ALA A 65 -4.20 3.11 -1.45
CA ALA A 65 -5.07 1.98 -1.16
C ALA A 65 -5.45 1.98 0.32
N VAL A 66 -6.61 1.42 0.64
CA VAL A 66 -7.07 1.16 2.00
C VAL A 66 -7.30 -0.34 2.13
N VAL A 67 -6.54 -0.98 3.03
CA VAL A 67 -6.62 -2.43 3.24
C VAL A 67 -7.32 -2.70 4.57
N ARG A 68 -8.35 -3.54 4.55
CA ARG A 68 -9.08 -3.96 5.74
C ARG A 68 -8.68 -5.39 6.10
N PHE A 69 -8.36 -5.57 7.38
CA PHE A 69 -8.04 -6.86 7.95
C PHE A 69 -9.00 -7.20 9.07
N LYS A 70 -9.41 -8.47 9.12
CA LYS A 70 -9.95 -9.08 10.32
C LYS A 70 -8.81 -9.54 11.22
N ILE A 71 -8.88 -9.19 12.49
CA ILE A 71 -7.97 -9.69 13.51
C ILE A 71 -8.45 -11.10 13.90
N ARG A 72 -7.55 -12.08 13.87
CA ARG A 72 -7.86 -13.46 14.30
C ARG A 72 -8.03 -13.52 15.82
N ASP A 73 -8.78 -14.52 16.29
CA ASP A 73 -9.03 -14.68 17.72
C ASP A 73 -7.76 -15.03 18.51
N ASN A 74 -7.68 -14.55 19.76
CA ASN A 74 -6.59 -14.83 20.71
C ASN A 74 -5.19 -14.41 20.24
N VAL A 75 -5.08 -13.42 19.36
CA VAL A 75 -3.80 -12.86 18.91
C VAL A 75 -3.49 -11.55 19.61
N GLY A 76 -2.20 -11.26 19.80
CA GLY A 76 -1.74 -10.06 20.48
C GLY A 76 -0.34 -9.62 20.03
N GLY A 77 0.14 -8.56 20.68
CA GLY A 77 1.40 -7.91 20.35
C GLY A 77 1.36 -7.14 19.04
N ASN A 78 2.55 -6.77 18.57
CA ASN A 78 2.72 -5.94 17.39
C ASN A 78 2.55 -6.77 16.11
N MET A 79 2.01 -6.11 15.09
CA MET A 79 1.76 -6.62 13.75
C MET A 79 2.36 -5.62 12.75
N PRO A 80 3.65 -5.77 12.39
CA PRO A 80 4.30 -4.85 11.45
C PRO A 80 3.74 -5.04 10.03
N PHE A 81 3.71 -3.95 9.29
CA PHE A 81 3.41 -3.93 7.86
C PHE A 81 4.63 -3.42 7.10
N THR A 82 5.02 -4.12 6.05
CA THR A 82 6.12 -3.67 5.16
C THR A 82 5.66 -3.66 3.71
N LEU A 83 6.28 -2.80 2.91
CA LEU A 83 6.10 -2.77 1.46
C LEU A 83 7.36 -3.31 0.81
N GLU A 84 7.19 -4.34 0.00
CA GLU A 84 8.23 -4.97 -0.81
C GLU A 84 7.91 -4.79 -2.29
N ASN A 85 8.91 -4.96 -3.16
CA ASN A 85 8.76 -4.92 -4.62
C ASN A 85 7.96 -3.71 -5.11
N VAL A 86 8.29 -2.53 -4.58
CA VAL A 86 7.63 -1.29 -4.98
C VAL A 86 8.23 -0.79 -6.28
N ALA A 87 7.40 -0.60 -7.29
CA ALA A 87 7.79 0.01 -8.55
C ALA A 87 6.76 1.06 -8.95
N ALA A 88 7.23 2.19 -9.48
CA ALA A 88 6.38 3.27 -9.94
C ALA A 88 6.95 3.85 -11.23
N PHE A 89 6.07 4.28 -12.13
CA PHE A 89 6.45 4.81 -13.43
C PHE A 89 5.68 6.09 -13.73
N ASP A 90 6.33 7.03 -14.40
CA ASP A 90 5.72 8.29 -14.84
C ASP A 90 4.70 8.05 -15.96
N ALA A 91 3.55 8.71 -15.88
CA ALA A 91 2.41 8.48 -16.78
C ALA A 91 2.70 8.84 -18.24
N ASN A 92 3.61 9.77 -18.49
CA ASN A 92 3.88 10.29 -19.85
C ASN A 92 5.12 9.65 -20.46
N THR A 93 6.17 9.52 -19.65
CA THR A 93 7.50 9.11 -20.11
C THR A 93 7.75 7.61 -19.93
N LEU A 94 6.96 6.93 -19.09
CA LEU A 94 7.14 5.54 -18.68
C LEU A 94 8.48 5.27 -17.99
N VAL A 95 9.16 6.33 -17.55
CA VAL A 95 10.43 6.24 -16.82
C VAL A 95 10.15 5.84 -15.39
N ASP A 96 11.03 5.02 -14.82
CA ASP A 96 11.00 4.65 -13.41
C ASP A 96 11.03 5.89 -12.50
N ILE A 97 10.13 5.91 -11.52
CA ILE A 97 10.14 6.88 -10.43
C ILE A 97 10.82 6.22 -9.23
N ILE A 98 11.82 6.87 -8.66
CA ILE A 98 12.52 6.33 -7.50
C ILE A 98 11.55 6.30 -6.32
N THR A 99 11.37 5.13 -5.72
CA THR A 99 10.47 4.97 -4.57
C THR A 99 11.25 4.74 -3.26
N GLY A 100 10.68 5.25 -2.17
CA GLY A 100 11.10 4.96 -0.81
C GLY A 100 9.92 4.44 0.00
N THR A 101 10.18 3.60 1.00
CA THR A 101 9.13 3.05 1.86
C THR A 101 9.42 3.28 3.34
N THR A 102 8.36 3.36 4.14
CA THR A 102 8.44 3.32 5.61
C THR A 102 7.46 2.27 6.13
N PRO A 103 7.86 1.41 7.07
CA PRO A 103 6.97 0.38 7.59
C PRO A 103 5.82 0.98 8.38
N GLY A 104 4.69 0.26 8.37
CA GLY A 104 3.56 0.49 9.25
C GLY A 104 3.56 -0.49 10.42
N GLU A 105 2.61 -0.32 11.33
CA GLU A 105 2.40 -1.22 12.45
C GLU A 105 0.96 -1.12 12.96
N PHE A 106 0.41 -2.25 13.37
CA PHE A 106 -0.80 -2.31 14.18
C PHE A 106 -0.53 -3.02 15.50
N ALA A 107 -1.18 -2.56 16.57
CA ALA A 107 -1.17 -3.20 17.88
C ALA A 107 -2.59 -3.19 18.46
N VAL A 108 -2.97 -4.28 19.12
CA VAL A 108 -4.33 -4.47 19.69
C VAL A 108 -4.61 -3.50 20.85
N SER A 109 -3.61 -2.78 21.36
CA SER A 109 -3.68 -1.90 22.53
C SER A 109 -4.43 -0.57 22.33
N GLY A 110 -5.33 -0.47 21.34
CA GLY A 110 -6.20 0.70 21.15
C GLY A 110 -5.55 1.94 20.53
N VAL A 111 -4.32 1.81 20.02
CA VAL A 111 -3.65 2.88 19.24
C VAL A 111 -4.06 2.73 17.77
N ALA A 112 -4.27 3.86 17.09
CA ALA A 112 -4.56 3.83 15.66
C ALA A 112 -3.41 3.14 14.90
N PRO A 113 -3.70 2.30 13.89
CA PRO A 113 -2.67 1.69 13.07
C PRO A 113 -1.82 2.76 12.39
N LEU A 114 -0.50 2.53 12.36
CA LEU A 114 0.42 3.26 11.49
C LEU A 114 0.39 2.61 10.11
N SER A 115 -0.03 3.35 9.10
CA SER A 115 0.00 2.87 7.72
C SER A 115 1.44 2.84 7.18
N PRO A 116 1.81 1.83 6.37
CA PRO A 116 3.04 1.92 5.60
C PRO A 116 2.93 3.07 4.58
N ILE A 117 4.06 3.71 4.28
CA ILE A 117 4.14 4.88 3.39
C ILE A 117 5.03 4.55 2.20
N VAL A 118 4.61 4.99 1.01
CA VAL A 118 5.44 5.09 -0.19
C VAL A 118 5.73 6.57 -0.51
N THR A 119 6.94 6.88 -0.93
CA THR A 119 7.39 8.23 -1.34
C THR A 119 8.02 8.18 -2.72
N PHE A 120 7.92 9.25 -3.50
CA PHE A 120 8.31 9.30 -4.92
C PHE A 120 9.39 10.36 -5.18
N GLN A 121 10.48 10.08 -5.87
CA GLN A 121 11.61 11.01 -6.07
C GLN A 121 11.95 11.23 -7.54
#